data_AF-A0A9E1TZA1-F1
#
_entry.id   AF-A0A9E1TZA1-F1
#
_cell.length_a   1.000
_cell.length_b   1.000
_cell.length_c   1.000
_cell.angle_alpha   90.00
_cell.angle_beta   90.00
_cell.angle_gamma   90.00
#
_symmetry.space_group_name_H-M   'P 1'
#
loop_
_entity.id
_entity.type
_entity.pdbx_description
1 polymer ?
#
loop_
_entity_poly.entity_id
_entity_poly.type
_entity_poly.pdbx_seq_one_letter_code
_entity_poly.pdbx_strand_id
1 'polypeptide(L)'
;MSKYTSPNNLYRLFKLLPILLLIIWVASFGNIQGNPYTRAILAGLCFSIIGDSLLLFPTQFKSGLFSFLIGHIWYMLGFLSGGWSLPIPPTLIITILALGMIFQLYPTLEKLKIPVLVYIFMIAGMGITSFGRL
;
A
#
# COMPACT_ATOMS: atom_id res chain seq x y z
N MET A 1 23.14 14.98 -18.16
CA MET A 1 23.12 14.66 -16.71
C MET A 1 21.84 15.23 -16.12
N SER A 2 20.85 14.37 -15.87
CA SER A 2 19.49 14.78 -15.53
C SER A 2 19.38 15.30 -14.10
N LYS A 3 19.16 16.61 -14.03
CA LYS A 3 18.49 17.46 -13.05
C LYS A 3 17.53 16.75 -12.07
N TYR A 4 18.06 15.99 -11.10
CA TYR A 4 17.35 15.70 -9.84
C TYR A 4 17.42 16.94 -8.95
N THR A 5 16.65 17.98 -9.29
CA THR A 5 16.39 19.10 -8.38
C THR A 5 15.76 18.56 -7.11
N SER A 6 16.35 18.87 -5.95
CA SER A 6 15.77 18.57 -4.64
C SER A 6 14.27 18.91 -4.67
N PRO A 7 13.37 17.97 -4.30
CA PRO A 7 11.94 18.23 -4.35
C PRO A 7 11.61 19.44 -3.48
N ASN A 8 10.95 20.44 -4.07
CA ASN A 8 10.49 21.65 -3.39
C ASN A 8 9.71 21.28 -2.13
N ASN A 9 9.83 22.07 -1.06
CA ASN A 9 9.15 21.81 0.22
C ASN A 9 7.63 21.65 0.05
N LEU A 10 7.04 22.38 -0.91
CA LEU A 10 5.62 22.28 -1.26
C LEU A 10 5.23 20.86 -1.74
N TYR A 11 6.04 20.26 -2.61
CA TYR A 11 5.79 18.89 -3.09
C TYR A 11 5.82 17.88 -1.95
N ARG A 12 6.77 18.01 -1.01
CA ARG A 12 6.88 17.12 0.15
C ARG A 12 5.65 17.21 1.04
N LEU A 13 5.17 18.43 1.28
CA LEU A 13 3.96 18.68 2.06
C LEU A 13 2.74 18.05 1.38
N PHE A 14 2.49 18.33 0.10
CA PHE A 14 1.35 17.76 -0.62
C PHE A 14 1.39 16.24 -0.74
N LYS A 15 2.59 15.64 -0.70
CA LYS A 15 2.74 14.18 -0.71
C LYS A 15 2.34 13.55 0.63
N LEU A 16 2.71 14.15 1.76
CA LEU A 16 2.48 13.58 3.09
C LEU A 16 1.13 14.01 3.70
N LEU A 17 0.61 15.16 3.30
CA LEU A 17 -0.59 15.77 3.88
C LEU A 17 -1.82 14.85 3.83
N PRO A 18 -2.17 14.18 2.71
CA PRO A 18 -3.38 13.36 2.65
C PRO A 18 -3.36 12.21 3.65
N ILE A 19 -2.23 11.51 3.77
CA ILE A 19 -2.10 10.37 4.69
C ILE A 19 -2.06 10.86 6.14
N LEU A 20 -1.39 11.98 6.41
CA LEU A 20 -1.38 12.57 7.75
C LEU A 20 -2.80 12.91 8.21
N LEU A 21 -3.60 13.50 7.33
CA LEU A 21 -5.01 13.80 7.61
C LEU A 21 -5.83 12.53 7.87
N LEU A 22 -5.62 11.48 7.09
CA LEU A 22 -6.28 10.18 7.32
C LEU A 22 -5.88 9.57 8.66
N ILE A 23 -4.60 9.62 9.04
CA ILE A 23 -4.13 9.15 10.35
C ILE A 23 -4.83 9.90 11.47
N ILE A 24 -4.86 11.23 11.41
CA ILE A 24 -5.51 12.07 12.42
C ILE A 24 -7.00 11.76 12.50
N TRP A 25 -7.67 11.59 11.35
CA TRP A 25 -9.09 11.29 11.29
C TRP A 25 -9.41 9.92 11.92
N VAL A 26 -8.69 8.86 11.53
CA VAL A 26 -8.87 7.52 12.10
C VAL A 26 -8.52 7.51 13.60
N ALA A 27 -7.47 8.23 14.00
CA ALA A 27 -7.06 8.29 15.40
C ALA A 27 -8.06 9.05 16.28
N SER A 28 -8.75 10.06 15.74
CA SER A 28 -9.69 10.91 16.49
C SER A 28 -11.10 10.32 16.54
N PHE A 29 -11.56 9.71 15.44
CA PHE A 29 -12.95 9.24 15.30
C PHE A 29 -13.08 7.72 15.27
N GLY A 30 -11.98 6.98 15.12
CA GLY A 30 -12.00 5.52 15.09
C GLY A 30 -12.09 4.89 16.48
N ASN A 31 -12.81 3.77 16.61
CA ASN A 31 -12.82 2.97 17.83
C ASN A 31 -11.56 2.07 17.91
N ILE A 32 -10.42 2.66 18.28
CA ILE A 32 -9.12 1.96 18.34
C ILE A 32 -9.14 0.81 19.35
N GLN A 33 -9.81 0.98 20.50
CA GLN A 33 -9.79 -0.02 21.57
C GLN A 33 -10.69 -1.21 21.24
N GLY A 34 -11.89 -0.96 20.73
CA GLY A 34 -12.89 -1.99 20.48
C GLY A 34 -12.84 -2.64 19.10
N ASN A 35 -12.18 -2.03 18.11
CA ASN A 35 -12.25 -2.50 16.72
C ASN A 35 -10.87 -2.91 16.17
N PRO A 36 -10.59 -4.22 15.95
CA PRO A 36 -9.34 -4.68 15.36
C PRO A 36 -9.10 -4.12 13.96
N TYR A 37 -10.17 -3.85 13.19
CA TYR A 37 -10.09 -3.19 11.89
C TYR A 37 -9.44 -1.82 12.01
N THR A 38 -9.93 -0.97 12.92
CA THR A 38 -9.44 0.39 13.11
C THR A 38 -7.95 0.39 13.49
N ARG A 39 -7.52 -0.52 14.37
CA ARG A 39 -6.10 -0.65 14.75
C ARG A 39 -5.22 -1.04 13.57
N ALA A 40 -5.67 -2.03 12.78
CA ALA A 40 -4.92 -2.52 11.64
C ALA A 40 -4.83 -1.47 10.52
N ILE A 41 -5.92 -0.75 10.23
CA ILE A 41 -5.90 0.37 9.28
C ILE A 41 -4.97 1.49 9.76
N LEU A 42 -5.03 1.86 11.04
CA LEU A 42 -4.16 2.90 11.58
C LEU A 42 -2.68 2.50 11.50
N ALA A 43 -2.34 1.26 11.83
CA ALA A 43 -0.99 0.73 11.67
C ALA A 43 -0.53 0.78 10.20
N GLY A 44 -1.40 0.36 9.27
CA GLY A 44 -1.13 0.46 7.83
C GLY A 44 -0.83 1.89 7.37
N LEU A 45 -1.63 2.87 7.82
CA LEU A 45 -1.43 4.29 7.52
C LEU A 45 -0.11 4.83 8.07
N CYS A 46 0.28 4.43 9.28
CA CYS A 46 1.59 4.77 9.85
C CYS A 46 2.74 4.25 8.97
N PHE A 47 2.66 3.01 8.48
CA PHE A 47 3.66 2.48 7.55
C PHE A 47 3.64 3.17 6.18
N SER A 48 2.47 3.63 5.72
CA SER A 48 2.34 4.40 4.48
C SER A 48 3.02 5.77 4.58
N ILE A 49 2.82 6.54 5.66
CA ILE A 49 3.46 7.86 5.81
C ILE A 49 4.98 7.74 5.98
N ILE A 50 5.45 6.69 6.67
CA ILE A 50 6.88 6.36 6.76
C ILE A 50 7.42 6.04 5.36
N GLY A 51 6.69 5.22 4.59
CA GLY A 51 7.03 4.87 3.21
C GLY A 51 7.16 6.11 2.33
N ASP A 52 6.17 7.00 2.33
CA ASP A 52 6.20 8.23 1.54
C ASP A 52 7.34 9.16 1.94
N SER A 53 7.64 9.25 3.24
CA SER A 53 8.76 10.03 3.76
C SER A 53 10.10 9.49 3.26
N LEU A 54 10.28 8.17 3.26
CA LEU A 54 11.48 7.51 2.75
C LEU A 54 11.61 7.67 1.22
N LEU A 55 10.51 7.62 0.47
CA LEU A 55 10.51 7.83 -0.98
C LEU A 55 10.91 9.25 -1.40
N LEU A 56 10.95 10.22 -0.48
CA LEU A 56 11.50 11.56 -0.78
C LEU A 56 13.01 11.54 -0.98
N PHE A 57 13.70 10.52 -0.48
CA PHE A 57 15.15 10.36 -0.60
C PHE A 57 15.47 9.25 -1.61
N PRO A 58 16.21 9.52 -2.69
CA PRO A 58 16.51 8.54 -3.73
C PRO A 58 17.29 7.32 -3.19
N THR A 59 18.10 7.52 -2.14
CA THR A 59 18.86 6.46 -1.47
C THR A 59 17.99 5.50 -0.67
N GLN A 60 16.79 5.95 -0.24
CA GLN A 60 15.88 5.19 0.61
C GLN A 60 14.69 4.59 -0.14
N PHE A 61 14.71 4.62 -1.48
CA PHE A 61 13.62 4.09 -2.31
C PHE A 61 13.23 2.65 -1.92
N LYS A 62 14.23 1.77 -1.76
CA LYS A 62 14.01 0.36 -1.36
C LYS A 62 13.41 0.22 0.04
N SER A 63 13.87 1.05 0.99
CA SER A 63 13.35 1.07 2.37
C SER A 63 11.90 1.56 2.40
N GLY A 64 11.58 2.60 1.61
CA GLY A 64 10.21 3.10 1.46
C GLY A 64 9.28 2.05 0.87
N LEU A 65 9.75 1.33 -0.15
CA LEU A 65 9.06 0.18 -0.70
C LEU A 65 8.78 -0.87 0.39
N PHE A 66 9.79 -1.32 1.12
CA PHE A 66 9.58 -2.26 2.22
C PHE A 66 8.57 -1.78 3.28
N SER A 67 8.58 -0.49 3.63
CA SER A 67 7.58 0.11 4.53
C SER A 67 6.16 0.00 3.97
N PHE A 68 5.96 0.31 2.69
CA PHE A 68 4.67 0.13 2.04
C PHE A 68 4.23 -1.33 2.05
N LEU A 69 5.13 -2.28 1.79
CA LEU A 69 4.81 -3.71 1.80
C LEU A 69 4.23 -4.13 3.16
N ILE A 70 4.85 -3.69 4.26
CA ILE A 70 4.35 -3.94 5.62
C ILE A 70 2.98 -3.26 5.82
N GLY A 71 2.81 -2.03 5.33
CA GLY A 71 1.53 -1.32 5.39
C GLY A 71 0.39 -2.10 4.73
N HIS A 72 0.63 -2.72 3.57
CA HIS A 72 -0.37 -3.54 2.87
C HIS A 72 -0.77 -4.78 3.68
N ILE A 73 0.18 -5.40 4.40
CA ILE A 73 -0.12 -6.52 5.31
C ILE A 73 -1.11 -6.06 6.39
N TRP A 74 -0.86 -4.91 7.01
CA TRP A 74 -1.75 -4.35 8.01
C TRP A 74 -3.14 -4.03 7.45
N TYR A 75 -3.22 -3.46 6.23
CA TYR A 75 -4.52 -3.24 5.59
C TYR A 75 -5.28 -4.53 5.34
N MET A 76 -4.61 -5.57 4.82
CA MET A 76 -5.23 -6.89 4.63
C MET A 76 -5.75 -7.48 5.94
N LEU A 77 -4.95 -7.45 7.01
CA LEU A 77 -5.38 -7.89 8.33
C LEU A 77 -6.60 -7.11 8.82
N GLY A 78 -6.64 -5.80 8.55
CA GLY A 78 -7.81 -4.97 8.81
C GLY A 78 -9.03 -5.48 8.05
N PHE A 79 -8.96 -5.59 6.73
CA PHE A 79 -10.08 -6.04 5.90
C PHE A 79 -10.58 -7.45 6.27
N LEU A 80 -9.71 -8.32 6.76
CA LEU A 80 -10.06 -9.68 7.20
C LEU A 80 -10.59 -9.76 8.64
N SER A 81 -10.49 -8.70 9.45
CA SER A 81 -10.83 -8.72 10.89
C SER A 81 -12.34 -8.68 11.21
N GLY A 82 -13.21 -9.06 10.27
CA GLY A 82 -14.66 -9.07 10.43
C GLY A 82 -15.37 -9.96 9.41
N GLY A 83 -16.63 -9.65 9.11
CA GLY A 83 -17.37 -10.35 8.05
C GLY A 83 -16.69 -10.15 6.71
N TRP A 84 -16.16 -11.23 6.16
CA TRP A 84 -15.48 -11.25 4.87
C TRP A 84 -16.12 -12.31 3.98
N SER A 85 -16.41 -11.92 2.75
CA SER A 85 -16.92 -12.80 1.70
C SER A 85 -16.07 -12.67 0.46
N LEU A 86 -15.95 -13.72 -0.34
CA LEU A 86 -15.16 -13.65 -1.56
C LEU A 86 -15.89 -12.81 -2.62
N PRO A 87 -15.36 -11.64 -3.03
CA PRO A 87 -16.03 -10.78 -4.00
C PRO A 87 -15.71 -11.30 -5.41
N ILE A 88 -16.53 -12.22 -5.93
CA ILE A 88 -16.22 -12.95 -7.17
C ILE A 88 -15.91 -11.99 -8.36
N PRO A 89 -16.76 -10.97 -8.67
CA PRO A 89 -16.49 -10.12 -9.83
C PRO A 89 -15.21 -9.27 -9.68
N PRO A 90 -14.98 -8.55 -8.55
CA PRO A 90 -13.72 -7.83 -8.34
C PRO A 90 -12.49 -8.74 -8.33
N THR A 91 -12.60 -9.93 -7.72
CA THR A 91 -11.49 -10.89 -7.66
C THR A 91 -11.04 -11.33 -9.05
N LEU A 92 -11.99 -11.62 -9.93
CA LEU A 92 -11.68 -12.00 -11.30
C LEU A 92 -10.96 -10.88 -12.06
N ILE A 93 -11.47 -9.65 -11.96
CA ILE A 93 -10.87 -8.48 -12.62
C ILE A 93 -9.45 -8.23 -12.10
N ILE A 94 -9.26 -8.22 -10.78
CA ILE A 94 -7.95 -8.00 -10.16
C ILE A 94 -6.97 -9.09 -10.57
N THR A 95 -7.41 -10.34 -10.60
CA THR A 95 -6.56 -11.48 -10.99
C THR A 95 -6.14 -11.38 -12.46
N ILE A 96 -7.06 -11.03 -13.36
CA ILE A 96 -6.76 -10.83 -14.79
C ILE A 96 -5.74 -9.70 -14.97
N LEU A 97 -5.94 -8.57 -14.30
CA LEU A 97 -5.01 -7.43 -14.36
C LEU A 97 -3.63 -7.80 -13.80
N ALA A 98 -3.58 -8.51 -12.67
CA ALA A 98 -2.33 -8.97 -12.07
C ALA A 98 -1.57 -9.93 -13.00
N LEU A 99 -2.26 -10.88 -13.63
CA LEU A 99 -1.67 -11.80 -14.60
C LEU A 99 -1.16 -11.06 -15.84
N GLY A 100 -1.94 -10.10 -16.36
CA GLY A 100 -1.52 -9.26 -17.49
C GLY A 100 -0.24 -8.47 -17.17
N MET A 101 -0.17 -7.86 -15.98
CA MET A 101 1.02 -7.17 -15.50
C MET A 101 2.22 -8.11 -15.40
N ILE A 102 2.04 -9.31 -14.82
CA ILE A 102 3.11 -10.31 -14.72
C ILE A 102 3.59 -10.69 -16.12
N PHE A 103 2.70 -10.99 -17.05
CA PHE A 103 3.08 -11.39 -18.42
C PHE A 103 3.89 -10.31 -19.13
N GLN A 104 3.52 -9.04 -18.96
CA GLN A 104 4.22 -7.92 -19.59
C GLN A 104 5.57 -7.60 -18.93
N LEU A 105 5.65 -7.69 -17.60
CA LEU A 105 6.84 -7.30 -16.83
C LEU A 105 7.86 -8.44 -16.71
N TYR A 106 7.43 -9.70 -16.59
CA TYR A 106 8.31 -10.84 -16.40
C TYR A 106 9.48 -10.96 -17.39
N PRO A 107 9.32 -10.72 -18.71
CA PRO A 107 10.43 -10.81 -19.66
C PRO A 107 11.43 -9.65 -19.56
N THR A 108 11.02 -8.50 -19.02
CA THR A 108 11.87 -7.28 -18.92
C THR A 108 12.55 -7.13 -17.57
N LEU A 109 12.04 -7.82 -16.54
CA LEU A 109 12.63 -7.82 -15.21
C LEU A 109 13.84 -8.75 -15.19
N GLU A 110 15.06 -8.24 -15.06
CA GLU A 110 16.24 -9.09 -14.83
C GLU A 110 16.35 -9.47 -13.34
N LYS A 111 17.12 -8.70 -12.56
CA LYS A 111 17.38 -8.94 -11.14
C LYS A 111 16.21 -8.56 -10.21
N LEU A 112 15.19 -7.88 -10.74
CA LEU A 112 14.05 -7.35 -9.98
C LEU A 112 12.78 -8.23 -10.06
N LYS A 113 12.87 -9.42 -10.66
CA LYS A 113 11.72 -10.34 -10.79
C LYS A 113 11.03 -10.62 -9.46
N ILE A 114 11.79 -11.08 -8.47
CA ILE A 114 11.24 -11.48 -7.17
C ILE A 114 10.58 -10.28 -6.46
N PRO A 115 11.26 -9.13 -6.28
CA PRO A 115 10.63 -7.96 -5.66
C PRO A 115 9.34 -7.51 -6.34
N VAL A 116 9.30 -7.49 -7.68
CA VAL A 116 8.13 -7.02 -8.41
C VAL A 116 6.97 -8.01 -8.34
N LEU A 117 7.24 -9.32 -8.44
CA LEU A 117 6.20 -10.33 -8.28
C LEU A 117 5.56 -10.27 -6.89
N VAL A 118 6.39 -10.21 -5.83
CA VAL A 118 5.91 -10.05 -4.44
C VAL A 118 5.01 -8.81 -4.33
N TYR A 119 5.39 -7.72 -4.98
CA TYR A 119 4.61 -6.49 -5.00
C TYR A 119 3.25 -6.63 -5.69
N ILE A 120 3.23 -7.25 -6.87
CA ILE A 120 1.99 -7.48 -7.62
C ILE A 120 1.04 -8.35 -6.79
N PHE A 121 1.54 -9.44 -6.21
CA PHE A 121 0.74 -10.31 -5.33
C PHE A 121 0.22 -9.58 -4.10
N MET A 122 1.05 -8.76 -3.46
CA MET A 122 0.65 -8.00 -2.28
C MET A 122 -0.46 -7.00 -2.58
N ILE A 123 -0.33 -6.22 -3.67
CA ILE A 123 -1.33 -5.23 -4.07
C ILE A 123 -2.63 -5.93 -4.51
N ALA A 124 -2.53 -7.01 -5.30
CA ALA A 124 -3.69 -7.79 -5.72
C ALA A 124 -4.44 -8.40 -4.53
N GLY A 125 -3.71 -9.02 -3.59
CA GLY A 125 -4.28 -9.58 -2.36
C GLY A 125 -4.96 -8.51 -1.50
N MET A 126 -4.34 -7.34 -1.34
CA MET A 126 -4.96 -6.21 -0.66
C MET A 126 -6.26 -5.75 -1.36
N GLY A 127 -6.25 -5.66 -2.70
CA GLY A 127 -7.45 -5.31 -3.46
C GLY A 127 -8.60 -6.31 -3.24
N ILE A 128 -8.32 -7.61 -3.36
CA ILE A 128 -9.32 -8.67 -3.16
C ILE A 128 -9.88 -8.64 -1.75
N THR A 129 -9.01 -8.55 -0.74
CA THR A 129 -9.44 -8.50 0.67
C THR A 129 -10.27 -7.26 0.98
N SER A 130 -9.90 -6.10 0.41
CA SER A 130 -10.66 -4.85 0.52
C SER A 130 -12.08 -4.99 -0.03
N PHE A 131 -12.25 -5.54 -1.23
CA PHE A 131 -13.57 -5.73 -1.82
C PHE A 131 -14.41 -6.76 -1.08
N GLY A 132 -13.79 -7.78 -0.48
CA GLY A 132 -14.52 -8.85 0.21
C GLY A 132 -15.11 -8.42 1.54
N ARG A 133 -14.70 -7.26 2.04
CA ARG A 133 -15.20 -6.66 3.27
C ARG A 133 -16.40 -5.74 3.04
N LEU A 134 -16.61 -5.27 1.81
CA LEU A 134 -17.76 -4.45 1.40
C LEU A 134 -19.03 -5.30 1.30
#